data_AF-A0A538NNH5-F1
#
_entry.id   AF-A0A538NNH5-F1
#
_cell.length_a   1.000
_cell.length_b   1.000
_cell.length_c   1.000
_cell.angle_alpha   90.00
_cell.angle_beta   90.00
_cell.angle_gamma   90.00
#
_symmetry.space_group_name_H-M   'P 1'
#
loop_
_entity.id
_entity.type
_entity.pdbx_description
1 polymer ?
#
loop_
_entity_poly.entity_id
_entity_poly.type
_entity_poly.pdbx_seq_one_letter_code
_entity_poly.pdbx_strand_id
1 'polypeptide(L)' 'LMHADGDNVSHGAPIDGAKVTVEVVEQRKDKKVVAYKFRRRKGYHRTVGHRRKLTRLKIKSISVGGKKSAKKEAAE' A
#
# COMPACT_ATOMS: atom_id res chain seq x y z
N LEU A 1 -3.39 -9.72 11.65
CA LEU A 1 -4.13 -8.49 11.26
C LEU A 1 -4.52 -7.76 12.55
N MET A 2 -4.69 -6.43 12.53
CA MET A 2 -4.96 -5.63 13.73
C MET A 2 -5.86 -4.43 13.40
N HIS A 3 -6.76 -4.07 14.33
CA HIS A 3 -7.57 -2.85 14.33
C HIS A 3 -7.46 -2.18 15.70
N ALA A 4 -7.24 -0.88 15.73
CA ALA A 4 -7.24 -0.08 16.96
C ALA A 4 -8.20 1.11 16.82
N ASP A 5 -9.08 1.28 17.81
CA ASP A 5 -9.94 2.46 17.93
C ASP A 5 -9.87 2.98 19.38
N GLY A 6 -9.01 3.98 19.58
CA GLY A 6 -8.61 4.44 20.92
C GLY A 6 -7.98 3.30 21.73
N ASP A 7 -8.54 3.02 22.90
CA ASP A 7 -8.06 1.98 23.81
C ASP A 7 -8.48 0.56 23.38
N ASN A 8 -9.40 0.43 22.40
CA ASN A 8 -9.88 -0.86 21.93
C ASN A 8 -8.98 -1.43 20.83
N VAL A 9 -8.17 -2.44 21.18
CA VAL A 9 -7.26 -3.12 20.26
C VAL A 9 -7.75 -4.54 19.95
N SER A 10 -8.18 -4.76 18.71
CA SER A 10 -8.48 -6.09 18.18
C SER A 10 -7.29 -6.63 17.40
N HIS A 11 -6.80 -7.81 17.78
CA HIS A 11 -5.64 -8.47 17.19
C HIS A 11 -5.91 -9.97 17.08
N GLY A 12 -5.37 -10.64 16.05
CA GLY A 12 -5.49 -12.09 15.89
C GLY A 12 -5.98 -12.52 14.50
N ALA A 13 -6.76 -13.60 14.46
CA ALA A 13 -7.45 -14.19 13.31
C ALA A 13 -8.01 -13.13 12.34
N PRO A 14 -8.33 -13.46 11.06
CA PRO A 14 -8.96 -12.49 10.17
C PRO A 14 -10.09 -11.76 10.92
N ILE A 15 -10.00 -10.43 10.95
CA ILE A 15 -10.96 -9.60 11.68
C ILE A 15 -12.27 -9.71 10.90
N ASP A 16 -13.15 -10.60 11.34
CA ASP A 16 -14.36 -10.95 10.62
C ASP A 16 -15.26 -9.72 10.43
N GLY A 17 -15.69 -9.51 9.18
CA GLY A 17 -16.53 -8.37 8.80
C GLY A 17 -15.83 -7.02 8.72
N ALA A 18 -14.50 -6.95 8.79
CA ALA A 18 -13.75 -5.73 8.56
C ALA A 18 -13.80 -5.30 7.07
N LYS A 19 -14.17 -4.04 6.83
CA LYS A 19 -14.23 -3.42 5.50
C LYS A 19 -13.49 -2.10 5.51
N VAL A 20 -12.61 -1.90 4.52
CA VAL A 20 -11.92 -0.63 4.28
C VAL A 20 -12.45 -0.06 2.96
N THR A 21 -13.05 1.12 3.01
CA THR A 21 -13.50 1.84 1.81
C THR A 21 -12.39 2.79 1.38
N VAL A 22 -11.97 2.66 0.12
CA VAL A 22 -10.87 3.44 -0.47
C VAL A 22 -11.29 4.07 -1.77
N GLU A 23 -10.61 5.16 -2.11
CA GLU A 23 -10.70 5.82 -3.41
C GLU A 23 -9.37 5.71 -4.15
N VAL A 24 -9.45 5.45 -5.45
CA VAL A 24 -8.29 5.43 -6.34
C VAL A 24 -7.95 6.87 -6.72
N VAL A 25 -6.81 7.37 -6.26
CA VAL A 25 -6.36 8.73 -6.55
C VAL A 25 -5.63 8.78 -7.89
N GLU A 26 -4.73 7.84 -8.13
CA GLU A 26 -3.87 7.84 -9.33
C GLU A 26 -3.32 6.45 -9.61
N GLN A 27 -3.08 6.14 -10.89
CA GLN A 27 -2.25 5.01 -11.32
C GLN A 27 -0.97 5.53 -11.96
N ARG A 28 0.18 5.21 -11.37
CA ARG A 28 1.48 5.75 -11.81
C ARG A 28 2.54 4.68 -11.96
N LYS A 29 3.60 5.03 -12.68
CA LYS A 29 4.82 4.22 -12.74
C LYS A 29 5.77 4.68 -11.63
N ASP A 30 6.35 3.71 -10.94
CA ASP A 30 7.36 3.96 -9.90
C ASP A 30 8.66 4.49 -10.53
N LYS A 31 9.57 4.96 -9.66
CA LYS A 31 10.93 5.32 -10.04
C LYS A 31 11.59 4.13 -10.75
N LYS A 32 12.41 4.46 -11.76
CA LYS A 32 13.06 3.43 -12.58
C LYS A 32 14.13 2.75 -11.73
N VAL A 33 13.97 1.45 -11.49
CA VAL A 33 15.02 0.62 -10.90
C VAL A 33 15.86 0.08 -12.05
N VAL A 34 17.18 0.24 -11.97
CA VAL A 34 18.11 -0.22 -12.99
C VAL A 34 18.85 -1.45 -12.47
N ALA A 35 18.62 -2.60 -13.10
CA ALA A 35 19.39 -3.81 -12.86
C ALA A 35 20.54 -3.87 -13.86
N TYR A 36 21.76 -3.68 -13.38
CA TYR A 36 22.98 -3.83 -14.17
C TYR A 36 23.64 -5.17 -13.85
N LYS A 37 23.83 -6.01 -14.88
CA LYS A 37 24.55 -7.27 -14.79
C LYS A 37 25.86 -7.15 -15.55
N PHE A 38 26.98 -7.47 -14.92
CA PHE A 38 28.30 -7.45 -15.54
C PHE A 38 29.05 -8.74 -15.23
N ARG A 39 29.73 -9.31 -16.23
CA ARG A 39 30.70 -10.40 -16.03
C ARG A 39 32.07 -9.97 -16.54
N ARG A 40 33.04 -9.95 -15.63
CA ARG A 40 34.43 -9.56 -15.89
C ARG A 40 35.06 -10.45 -16.98
N ARG A 41 35.80 -9.84 -17.91
CA ARG A 41 36.54 -10.50 -19.01
C ARG A 41 35.70 -11.38 -19.96
N LYS A 42 34.37 -11.22 -19.97
CA LYS A 42 33.48 -11.96 -20.88
C LYS A 42 32.75 -11.06 -21.88
N GLY A 43 33.05 -9.75 -21.90
CA GLY A 43 32.31 -8.76 -22.70
C GLY A 43 30.84 -8.57 -22.28
N TYR A 44 30.33 -9.39 -21.36
CA TYR A 44 28.94 -9.39 -20.97
C TYR A 44 28.64 -8.25 -19.99
N HIS A 45 27.81 -7.33 -20.46
CA HIS A 45 27.17 -6.29 -19.68
C HIS A 45 25.72 -6.16 -20.15
N ARG A 46 24.78 -6.11 -19.22
CA ARG A 46 23.35 -5.97 -19.52
C ARG A 46 22.71 -4.99 -18.54
N THR A 47 22.16 -3.91 -19.07
CA THR A 47 21.41 -2.92 -18.30
C THR A 47 19.93 -3.07 -18.60
N VAL A 48 19.13 -3.44 -17.61
CA VAL A 48 17.67 -3.54 -17.75
C VAL A 48 17.00 -2.61 -16.76
N GLY A 49 16.14 -1.73 -17.25
CA GLY A 49 15.27 -0.91 -16.40
C GLY A 49 13.95 -1.61 -16.12
N HIS A 50 13.48 -1.53 -14.88
CA HIS A 50 12.11 -1.88 -14.51
C HIS A 50 11.41 -0.67 -13.88
N ARG A 51 10.15 -0.47 -14.28
CA ARG A 51 9.24 0.49 -13.66
C ARG A 51 7.99 -0.24 -13.24
N ARG A 52 7.79 -0.37 -11.92
CA ARG A 52 6.62 -1.04 -11.35
C ARG A 52 5.40 -0.14 -11.54
N LYS A 53 4.26 -0.71 -11.95
CA LYS A 53 2.97 -0.01 -11.93
C LYS A 53 2.46 0.02 -10.50
N LEU A 54 2.13 1.19 -9.99
CA LEU A 54 1.61 1.41 -8.65
C LEU A 54 0.30 2.18 -8.72
N THR A 55 -0.61 1.86 -7.81
CA THR A 55 -1.87 2.57 -7.64
C THR A 55 -1.84 3.28 -6.30
N ARG A 56 -2.06 4.59 -6.31
CA ARG A 56 -2.17 5.39 -5.09
C ARG A 56 -3.63 5.37 -4.65
N LEU A 57 -3.86 4.90 -3.43
CA LEU A 57 -5.18 4.82 -2.81
C LEU A 57 -5.27 5.79 -1.64
N LYS A 58 -6.42 6.44 -1.48
CA LYS A 58 -6.77 7.24 -0.30
C LYS A 58 -7.82 6.47 0.51
N ILE A 59 -7.58 6.30 1.81
CA ILE A 59 -8.51 5.62 2.71
C ILE A 59 -9.62 6.61 3.09
N LYS A 60 -10.88 6.23 2.88
CA LYS A 60 -12.06 7.04 3.21
C LYS A 60 -12.63 6.66 4.57
N SER A 61 -12.81 5.36 4.82
CA SER A 61 -13.37 4.87 6.07
C SER A 61 -12.98 3.43 6.36
N ILE A 62 -12.93 3.11 7.64
CA ILE A 62 -12.71 1.76 8.16
C ILE A 62 -13.98 1.36 8.92
N SER A 63 -14.50 0.17 8.67
CA SER A 63 -15.70 -0.37 9.31
C SER A 63 -15.40 -1.76 9.83
N VAL A 64 -15.71 -2.03 11.09
CA VAL A 64 -15.62 -3.36 11.70
C VAL A 64 -16.99 -3.67 12.30
N GLY A 65 -17.66 -4.71 11.81
CA GLY A 65 -18.97 -5.14 12.33
C GLY A 65 -20.12 -4.14 12.15
N GLY A 66 -20.05 -3.22 11.17
CA GLY A 66 -21.12 -2.26 10.87
C GLY A 66 -21.08 -0.95 11.68
N LYS A 67 -20.16 -0.81 12.64
CA LYS A 67 -19.87 0.47 13.31
C LYS A 67 -18.83 1.23 12.50
N LYS A 68 -19.19 2.41 11.98
CA LYS A 68 -18.29 3.33 11.29
C LYS A 68 -17.50 4.12 12.33
N SER A 69 -16.17 4.03 12.34
CA SER A 69 -15.35 5.02 13.05
C SER A 69 -15.31 6.30 12.21
N ALA A 70 -15.63 7.43 12.85
CA ALA A 70 -15.85 8.70 12.19
C ALA A 70 -14.55 9.35 11.70
N LYS A 71 -14.69 10.07 10.59
CA LYS A 71 -13.68 10.80 9.82
C LYS A 71 -13.00 11.88 10.69
N LYS A 72 -11.70 11.76 10.95
CA LYS A 72 -10.89 12.86 11.50
C LYS A 72 -10.51 13.79 10.35
N GLU A 73 -11.32 14.81 10.12
CA GLU A 73 -10.94 15.95 9.27
C GLU A 73 -9.79 16.68 9.96
N ALA A 74 -8.56 16.46 9.48
CA ALA A 74 -7.42 17.28 9.87
C ALA A 74 -7.49 18.58 9.06
N ALA A 75 -7.69 19.66 9.81
CA ALA A 75 -7.53 21.04 9.38
C ALA A 75 -6.05 21.33 9.04
N GLU A 76 -5.89 22.28 8.12
CA GLU A 76 -4.66 22.95 7.63
C GLU A 76 -3.68 22.14 6.76
#